data_AF-A0A2E3EFR5-F1
#
_entry.id   AF-A0A2E3EFR5-F1
#
_cell.length_a   1.000
_cell.length_b   1.000
_cell.length_c   1.000
_cell.angle_alpha   90.00
_cell.angle_beta   90.00
_cell.angle_gamma   90.00
#
_symmetry.space_group_name_H-M   'P 1'
#
loop_
_entity.id
_entity.type
_entity.pdbx_description
1 polymer ?
#
loop_
_entity_poly.entity_id
_entity_poly.type
_entity_poly.pdbx_seq_one_letter_code
_entity_poly.pdbx_strand_id
1 'polypeptide(L)'
;MPANPTITEFLSINDSVLADIDGEFNDWIELHNPTSATIGLGGYYLTDNDSNLTKWRLPSMNLSPGGYLVVFASGKDRQVASAELHTNFKLSGEGGEYLALVAPDGVTIINEFAPNFPKQFTDVSYGTGISSGKISTETPITTGHEASYIVPKSGEVIGGDWRLPKYNDDDWNVGKTAFGFGYAGQPIGEGGDMTDPMRRSHGTLYLRLPFHVDDIAEVFEMNLRMKYDDGFAAYLNGKLVAQQNAPTTIKFDSLATGSEEFNDDDPFKSFRIAFSGHLVTGKNILAICGMNQSHKGSDFLILPELEVRLQELSEDL
;
A
#
# COMPACT_ATOMS: atom_id res chain seq x y z
N MET A 1 -8.21 -6.65 33.97
CA MET A 1 -8.05 -5.19 33.80
C MET A 1 -9.36 -4.66 33.25
N PRO A 2 -9.92 -3.53 33.73
CA PRO A 2 -11.00 -2.88 33.00
C PRO A 2 -10.50 -2.60 31.57
N ALA A 3 -11.32 -2.89 30.58
CA ALA A 3 -10.96 -2.62 29.19
C ALA A 3 -11.07 -1.11 28.91
N ASN A 4 -10.10 -0.58 28.17
CA ASN A 4 -9.90 0.85 27.95
C ASN A 4 -10.58 1.31 26.66
N PRO A 5 -10.91 2.60 26.53
CA PRO A 5 -11.32 3.15 25.24
C PRO A 5 -10.10 3.17 24.30
N THR A 6 -10.34 3.24 22.99
CA THR A 6 -9.28 3.24 21.98
C THR A 6 -9.45 4.36 20.98
N ILE A 7 -8.36 4.89 20.43
CA ILE A 7 -8.44 5.72 19.22
C ILE A 7 -8.67 4.80 18.03
N THR A 8 -9.79 4.98 17.34
CA THR A 8 -10.18 4.17 16.18
C THR A 8 -9.90 4.88 14.87
N GLU A 9 -10.03 6.20 14.85
CA GLU A 9 -9.91 7.01 13.64
C GLU A 9 -9.52 8.45 14.00
N PHE A 10 -8.85 9.13 13.07
CA PHE A 10 -8.66 10.59 13.09
C PHE A 10 -8.57 11.13 11.67
N LEU A 11 -8.87 12.42 11.51
CA LEU A 11 -8.72 13.15 10.25
C LEU A 11 -7.99 14.46 10.55
N SER A 12 -6.84 14.70 9.93
CA SER A 12 -6.03 15.92 10.13
C SER A 12 -5.94 16.84 8.92
N ILE A 13 -6.75 16.58 7.89
CA ILE A 13 -7.02 17.51 6.79
C ILE A 13 -8.52 17.40 6.47
N ASN A 14 -9.34 18.17 7.17
CA ASN A 14 -10.79 18.17 7.02
C ASN A 14 -11.23 19.45 6.28
N ASP A 15 -11.69 19.32 5.04
CA ASP A 15 -12.20 20.44 4.23
C ASP A 15 -13.73 20.37 4.09
N SER A 16 -14.33 19.16 4.16
CA SER A 16 -15.75 18.99 3.91
C SER A 16 -16.48 17.87 4.67
N VAL A 17 -15.77 17.01 5.42
CA VAL A 17 -16.38 15.80 6.02
C VAL A 17 -17.24 16.13 7.24
N LEU A 18 -16.65 16.78 8.25
CA LEU A 18 -17.32 17.03 9.53
C LEU A 18 -17.04 18.45 10.02
N ALA A 19 -18.04 19.32 9.98
CA ALA A 19 -17.95 20.64 10.60
C ALA A 19 -18.23 20.55 12.10
N ASP A 20 -17.55 21.36 12.89
CA ASP A 20 -17.91 21.62 14.29
C ASP A 20 -19.11 22.56 14.40
N ILE A 21 -19.54 22.84 15.64
CA ILE A 21 -20.69 23.70 15.94
C ILE A 21 -20.52 25.16 15.48
N ASP A 22 -19.28 25.60 15.26
CA ASP A 22 -18.98 26.93 14.71
C ASP A 22 -19.02 26.96 13.17
N GLY A 23 -19.22 25.79 12.54
CA GLY A 23 -19.21 25.63 11.09
C GLY A 23 -17.81 25.46 10.49
N GLU A 24 -16.80 25.16 11.32
CA GLU A 24 -15.42 24.95 10.88
C GLU A 24 -15.10 23.47 10.70
N PHE A 25 -14.45 23.12 9.59
CA PHE A 25 -13.93 21.77 9.36
C PHE A 25 -12.58 21.60 10.07
N ASN A 26 -12.63 21.37 11.37
CA ASN A 26 -11.43 21.13 12.18
C ASN A 26 -11.00 19.66 12.12
N ASP A 27 -9.72 19.39 12.37
CA ASP A 27 -9.23 18.04 12.59
C ASP A 27 -10.03 17.37 13.71
N TRP A 28 -10.17 16.06 13.67
CA TRP A 28 -10.90 15.32 14.69
C TRP A 28 -10.30 13.95 14.96
N ILE A 29 -10.57 13.45 16.16
CA ILE A 29 -10.13 12.16 16.69
C ILE A 29 -11.37 11.43 17.21
N GLU A 30 -11.55 10.18 16.81
CA GLU A 30 -12.61 9.30 17.30
C GLU A 30 -12.07 8.36 18.39
N LEU A 31 -12.80 8.34 19.50
CA LEU A 31 -12.64 7.37 20.57
C LEU A 31 -13.79 6.37 20.56
N HIS A 32 -13.47 5.09 20.72
CA HIS A 32 -14.45 4.01 20.82
C HIS A 32 -14.33 3.29 22.16
N ASN A 33 -15.46 2.88 22.72
CA ASN A 33 -15.53 1.89 23.78
C ASN A 33 -15.81 0.50 23.19
N PRO A 34 -14.79 -0.36 23.01
CA PRO A 34 -14.96 -1.68 22.40
C PRO A 34 -15.59 -2.73 23.34
N THR A 35 -16.08 -2.31 24.50
CA THR A 35 -16.46 -3.22 25.58
C THR A 35 -17.98 -3.27 25.74
N SER A 36 -18.46 -4.33 26.38
CA SER A 36 -19.88 -4.47 26.77
C SER A 36 -20.25 -3.69 28.03
N ALA A 37 -19.31 -2.94 28.63
CA ALA A 37 -19.52 -2.15 29.83
C ALA A 37 -19.29 -0.65 29.55
N THR A 38 -19.92 0.22 30.33
CA THR A 38 -19.66 1.67 30.24
C THR A 38 -18.25 2.00 30.73
N ILE A 39 -17.54 2.84 29.98
CA ILE A 39 -16.23 3.37 30.36
C ILE A 39 -16.37 4.82 30.84
N GLY A 40 -15.82 5.13 32.01
CA GLY A 40 -15.65 6.52 32.45
C GLY A 40 -14.39 7.12 31.84
N LEU A 41 -14.52 8.19 31.05
CA LEU A 41 -13.41 8.87 30.36
C LEU A 41 -12.68 9.89 31.25
N GLY A 42 -13.16 10.11 32.47
CA GLY A 42 -12.57 11.07 33.40
C GLY A 42 -11.11 10.77 33.69
N GLY A 43 -10.22 11.68 33.27
CA GLY A 43 -8.79 11.58 33.54
C GLY A 43 -7.95 10.91 32.48
N TYR A 44 -8.53 10.36 31.41
CA TYR A 44 -7.74 10.01 30.23
C TYR A 44 -7.16 11.26 29.58
N TYR A 45 -6.08 11.09 28.81
CA TYR A 45 -5.44 12.19 28.08
C TYR A 45 -5.30 11.89 26.60
N LEU A 46 -5.43 12.93 25.77
CA LEU A 46 -4.95 12.92 24.39
C LEU A 46 -3.68 13.75 24.30
N THR A 47 -2.74 13.32 23.47
CA THR A 47 -1.52 14.05 23.19
C THR A 47 -1.04 13.84 21.76
N ASP A 48 -0.40 14.85 21.20
CA ASP A 48 0.36 14.83 19.94
C ASP A 48 1.89 14.88 20.20
N ASN A 49 2.31 14.75 21.46
CA ASN A 49 3.67 14.95 21.92
C ASN A 49 4.11 13.82 22.86
N ASP A 50 5.00 12.96 22.37
CA ASP A 50 5.55 11.80 23.07
C ASP A 50 6.32 12.16 24.36
N SER A 51 6.77 13.41 24.45
CA SER A 51 7.48 13.97 25.60
C SER A 51 6.53 14.63 26.61
N ASN A 52 5.24 14.75 26.28
CA ASN A 52 4.20 15.27 27.15
C ASN A 52 2.90 14.44 27.05
N LEU A 53 2.86 13.32 27.75
CA LEU A 53 1.73 12.38 27.73
C LEU A 53 0.42 12.92 28.33
N THR A 54 0.45 14.03 29.08
CA THR A 54 -0.72 14.59 29.75
C THR A 54 -1.19 15.92 29.13
N LYS A 55 -0.88 16.15 27.84
CA LYS A 55 -1.09 17.43 27.13
C LYS A 55 -2.53 17.95 27.19
N TRP A 56 -3.52 17.08 26.96
CA TRP A 56 -4.93 17.45 27.04
C TRP A 56 -5.74 16.40 27.77
N ARG A 57 -6.47 16.81 28.82
CA ARG A 57 -7.22 15.90 29.71
C ARG A 57 -8.68 15.84 29.33
N LEU A 58 -9.23 14.64 29.16
CA LEU A 58 -10.65 14.45 28.93
C LEU A 58 -11.48 14.85 30.17
N PRO A 59 -12.64 15.48 29.98
CA PRO A 59 -13.56 15.74 31.07
C PRO A 59 -14.19 14.45 31.59
N SER A 60 -14.69 14.49 32.82
CA SER A 60 -15.42 13.37 33.40
C SER A 60 -16.75 13.16 32.67
N MET A 61 -16.80 12.12 31.86
CA MET A 61 -18.00 11.67 31.16
C MET A 61 -18.00 10.16 30.98
N ASN A 62 -19.14 9.60 30.56
CA ASN A 62 -19.29 8.17 30.31
C ASN A 62 -19.39 7.92 28.80
N LEU A 63 -18.68 6.90 28.33
CA LEU A 63 -18.82 6.34 27.00
C LEU A 63 -19.56 5.00 27.13
N SER A 64 -20.77 4.94 26.57
CA SER A 64 -21.62 3.74 26.58
C SER A 64 -20.93 2.52 25.95
N PRO A 65 -21.35 1.28 26.25
CA PRO A 65 -20.86 0.09 25.54
C PRO A 65 -20.99 0.24 24.02
N GLY A 66 -19.93 -0.07 23.27
CA GLY A 66 -19.88 0.12 21.81
C GLY A 66 -20.02 1.58 21.35
N GLY A 67 -19.92 2.54 22.27
CA GLY A 67 -20.16 3.95 21.99
C GLY A 67 -18.93 4.65 21.41
N TYR A 68 -19.20 5.68 20.61
CA TYR A 68 -18.19 6.52 19.96
C TYR A 68 -18.25 7.95 20.50
N LEU A 69 -17.09 8.62 20.50
CA LEU A 69 -16.94 10.02 20.84
C LEU A 69 -15.96 10.69 19.88
N VAL A 70 -16.41 11.75 19.23
CA VAL A 70 -15.54 12.63 18.44
C VAL A 70 -15.00 13.74 19.33
N VAL A 71 -13.70 13.99 19.22
CA VAL A 71 -12.98 15.11 19.83
C VAL A 71 -12.29 15.91 18.73
N PHE A 72 -12.61 17.19 18.57
CA PHE A 72 -11.97 18.04 17.57
C PHE A 72 -10.56 18.45 18.00
N ALA A 73 -9.55 18.12 17.21
CA ALA A 73 -8.17 18.59 17.38
C ALA A 73 -8.01 20.00 16.77
N SER A 74 -8.61 21.00 17.43
CA SER A 74 -8.75 22.36 16.87
C SER A 74 -7.91 23.44 17.58
N GLY A 75 -7.30 23.12 18.71
CA GLY A 75 -6.64 24.09 19.57
C GLY A 75 -7.58 25.01 20.38
N LYS A 76 -8.90 24.84 20.28
CA LYS A 76 -9.89 25.68 21.00
C LYS A 76 -10.01 25.37 22.50
N ASP A 77 -9.46 24.23 22.95
CA ASP A 77 -9.44 23.77 24.36
C ASP A 77 -10.80 23.79 25.07
N ARG A 78 -11.82 23.17 24.47
CA ARG A 78 -13.18 23.05 25.03
C ARG A 78 -13.36 21.69 25.69
N GLN A 79 -13.62 21.68 27.00
CA GLN A 79 -13.70 20.45 27.82
C GLN A 79 -15.07 20.28 28.51
N VAL A 80 -16.14 20.88 27.99
CA VAL A 80 -17.46 20.76 28.61
C VAL A 80 -18.10 19.46 28.15
N ALA A 81 -18.27 18.48 29.06
CA ALA A 81 -18.78 17.14 28.75
C ALA A 81 -20.16 17.09 28.06
N SER A 82 -20.95 18.16 28.14
CA SER A 82 -22.25 18.28 27.49
C SER A 82 -22.21 19.02 26.15
N ALA A 83 -21.03 19.28 25.60
CA ALA A 83 -20.80 19.99 24.35
C ALA A 83 -19.71 19.29 23.52
N GLU A 84 -19.48 19.77 22.30
CA GLU A 84 -18.35 19.34 21.49
C GLU A 84 -17.03 19.58 22.22
N LEU A 85 -16.20 18.55 22.23
CA LEU A 85 -14.89 18.60 22.85
C LEU A 85 -13.86 19.06 21.83
N HIS A 86 -12.96 19.93 22.27
CA HIS A 86 -11.87 20.44 21.45
C HIS A 86 -10.56 20.34 22.23
N THR A 87 -9.54 19.72 21.65
CA THR A 87 -8.21 19.68 22.27
C THR A 87 -7.56 21.06 22.29
N ASN A 88 -6.49 21.21 23.07
CA ASN A 88 -5.62 22.38 23.08
C ASN A 88 -4.52 22.32 22.00
N PHE A 89 -4.63 21.39 21.06
CA PHE A 89 -3.69 21.21 19.96
C PHE A 89 -4.42 20.96 18.63
N LYS A 90 -3.67 20.96 17.54
CA LYS A 90 -4.12 20.57 16.20
C LYS A 90 -3.26 19.42 15.72
N LEU A 91 -3.73 18.70 14.70
CA LEU A 91 -2.93 17.69 14.03
C LEU A 91 -2.33 18.26 12.74
N SER A 92 -1.21 17.70 12.31
CA SER A 92 -0.53 18.03 11.07
C SER A 92 -0.79 16.96 10.03
N GLY A 93 -1.57 17.31 9.00
CA GLY A 93 -1.80 16.44 7.84
C GLY A 93 -0.57 16.13 7.00
N GLU A 94 0.55 16.85 7.16
CA GLU A 94 1.77 16.61 6.39
C GLU A 94 2.51 15.32 6.78
N GLY A 95 2.07 14.66 7.86
CA GLY A 95 2.71 13.48 8.44
C GLY A 95 3.90 13.84 9.32
N GLY A 96 4.41 12.85 10.05
CA GLY A 96 5.56 13.07 10.93
C GLY A 96 5.21 13.63 12.31
N GLU A 97 3.97 13.44 12.77
CA GLU A 97 3.51 13.81 14.11
C GLU A 97 3.05 12.58 14.90
N TYR A 98 3.11 12.66 16.22
CA TYR A 98 2.68 11.63 17.16
C TYR A 98 1.20 11.82 17.52
N LEU A 99 0.51 10.75 17.90
CA LEU A 99 -0.83 10.83 18.50
C LEU A 99 -1.02 9.67 19.48
N ALA A 100 -1.50 9.93 20.69
CA ALA A 100 -1.80 8.88 21.65
C ALA A 100 -2.97 9.19 22.58
N LEU A 101 -3.58 8.09 23.05
CA LEU A 101 -4.50 8.06 24.19
C LEU A 101 -3.78 7.47 25.39
N VAL A 102 -3.81 8.19 26.51
CA VAL A 102 -3.08 7.85 27.73
C VAL A 102 -4.08 7.64 28.88
N ALA A 103 -3.81 6.63 29.70
CA ALA A 103 -4.63 6.25 30.82
C ALA A 103 -4.65 7.33 31.93
N PRO A 104 -5.59 7.24 32.90
CA PRO A 104 -5.67 8.20 34.00
C PRO A 104 -4.45 8.33 34.91
N ASP A 105 -3.53 7.37 34.88
CA ASP A 105 -2.25 7.47 35.60
C ASP A 105 -1.27 8.46 34.96
N GLY A 106 -1.56 8.95 33.74
CA GLY A 106 -0.76 9.90 32.99
C GLY A 106 0.53 9.33 32.41
N VAL A 107 0.73 8.02 32.46
CA VAL A 107 1.96 7.35 32.00
C VAL A 107 1.70 6.11 31.15
N THR A 108 0.58 5.42 31.33
CA THR A 108 0.25 4.22 30.56
C THR A 108 -0.38 4.64 29.23
N ILE A 109 0.34 4.40 28.13
CA ILE A 109 -0.20 4.58 26.78
C ILE A 109 -1.19 3.45 26.49
N ILE A 110 -2.42 3.81 26.12
CA ILE A 110 -3.47 2.86 25.76
C ILE A 110 -3.35 2.47 24.28
N ASN A 111 -3.26 3.47 23.41
CA ASN A 111 -2.95 3.32 21.99
C ASN A 111 -2.17 4.54 21.51
N GLU A 112 -1.32 4.34 20.52
CA GLU A 112 -0.53 5.40 19.91
C GLU A 112 -0.29 5.16 18.43
N PHE A 113 -0.05 6.25 17.71
CA PHE A 113 0.48 6.28 16.36
C PHE A 113 1.93 6.77 16.43
N ALA A 114 2.84 5.83 16.63
CA ALA A 114 4.24 6.08 16.96
C ALA A 114 5.22 5.50 15.90
N PRO A 115 6.44 6.05 15.76
CA PRO A 115 6.86 7.34 16.33
C PRO A 115 6.08 8.51 15.72
N ASN A 116 5.53 8.32 14.51
CA ASN A 116 4.68 9.30 13.84
C ASN A 116 3.63 8.60 12.95
N PHE A 117 2.46 9.21 12.78
CA PHE A 117 1.51 8.81 11.74
C PHE A 117 1.94 9.32 10.34
N PRO A 118 1.54 8.62 9.25
CA PRO A 118 1.93 8.99 7.89
C PRO A 118 1.19 10.24 7.40
N LYS A 119 1.68 10.83 6.30
CA LYS A 119 1.00 11.93 5.61
C LYS A 119 -0.46 11.59 5.31
N GLN A 120 -1.34 12.55 5.57
CA GLN A 120 -2.78 12.45 5.38
C GLN A 120 -3.21 13.10 4.07
N PHE A 121 -4.40 12.74 3.61
CA PHE A 121 -5.03 13.34 2.43
C PHE A 121 -6.31 14.06 2.85
N THR A 122 -6.65 15.13 2.15
CA THR A 122 -7.88 15.90 2.37
C THR A 122 -9.09 14.97 2.40
N ASP A 123 -9.90 15.09 3.45
CA ASP A 123 -11.16 14.37 3.65
C ASP A 123 -11.03 12.83 3.68
N VAL A 124 -9.81 12.31 3.89
CA VAL A 124 -9.54 10.88 4.06
C VAL A 124 -9.01 10.65 5.47
N SER A 125 -9.83 10.01 6.30
CA SER A 125 -9.48 9.66 7.66
C SER A 125 -8.46 8.52 7.70
N TYR A 126 -7.71 8.47 8.80
CA TYR A 126 -6.74 7.42 9.10
C TYR A 126 -7.05 6.85 10.46
N GLY A 127 -7.07 5.54 10.54
CA GLY A 127 -7.50 4.86 11.75
C GLY A 127 -6.86 3.50 11.87
N THR A 128 -7.07 2.90 13.03
CA THR A 128 -6.78 1.48 13.22
C THR A 128 -7.86 0.59 12.59
N GLY A 129 -8.95 1.20 12.10
CA GLY A 129 -10.15 0.51 11.65
C GLY A 129 -10.86 -0.09 12.85
N ILE A 130 -12.16 0.16 13.00
CA ILE A 130 -12.95 -0.55 14.01
C ILE A 130 -13.19 -2.02 13.64
N SER A 131 -12.68 -2.48 12.49
CA SER A 131 -12.53 -3.90 12.25
C SER A 131 -11.24 -4.40 12.89
N SER A 132 -11.41 -5.24 13.91
CA SER A 132 -10.47 -6.28 14.30
C SER A 132 -10.24 -7.32 13.19
N GLY A 133 -10.31 -6.89 11.92
CA GLY A 133 -10.18 -7.72 10.74
C GLY A 133 -8.83 -8.38 10.74
N LYS A 134 -8.82 -9.69 10.49
CA LYS A 134 -7.59 -10.43 10.37
C LYS A 134 -6.75 -9.81 9.25
N ILE A 135 -5.57 -9.31 9.60
CA ILE A 135 -4.59 -8.94 8.58
C ILE A 135 -4.07 -10.22 7.93
N SER A 136 -4.16 -10.27 6.61
CA SER A 136 -3.60 -11.33 5.80
C SER A 136 -2.69 -10.74 4.74
N THR A 137 -1.78 -11.58 4.25
CA THR A 137 -0.99 -11.28 3.06
C THR A 137 -1.33 -12.33 2.03
N GLU A 138 -1.73 -11.87 0.86
CA GLU A 138 -1.90 -12.69 -0.33
C GLU A 138 -0.75 -12.44 -1.30
N THR A 139 -0.42 -13.46 -2.08
CA THR A 139 0.60 -13.35 -3.14
C THR A 139 -0.04 -13.73 -4.47
N PRO A 140 -0.91 -12.87 -5.05
CA PRO A 140 -1.68 -13.22 -6.25
C PRO A 140 -0.83 -13.41 -7.51
N ILE A 141 0.47 -13.04 -7.48
CA ILE A 141 1.45 -13.40 -8.50
C ILE A 141 2.64 -14.02 -7.77
N THR A 142 2.93 -15.30 -8.01
CA THR A 142 4.05 -16.03 -7.41
C THR A 142 5.11 -16.41 -8.44
N THR A 143 6.23 -16.97 -7.98
CA THR A 143 7.08 -17.80 -8.85
C THR A 143 6.24 -18.92 -9.48
N GLY A 144 6.37 -19.13 -10.80
CA GLY A 144 5.57 -20.09 -11.57
C GLY A 144 4.23 -19.57 -12.08
N HIS A 145 3.92 -18.27 -11.89
CA HIS A 145 2.67 -17.66 -12.35
C HIS A 145 2.60 -17.62 -13.87
N GLU A 146 1.43 -17.93 -14.42
CA GLU A 146 1.19 -17.87 -15.86
C GLU A 146 1.22 -16.43 -16.37
N ALA A 147 1.97 -16.21 -17.45
CA ALA A 147 2.09 -14.92 -18.11
C ALA A 147 1.98 -15.09 -19.62
N SER A 148 1.25 -14.16 -20.25
CA SER A 148 1.37 -13.94 -21.68
C SER A 148 2.63 -13.11 -21.95
N TYR A 149 3.40 -13.47 -22.97
CA TYR A 149 4.65 -12.80 -23.29
C TYR A 149 4.95 -12.65 -24.78
N ILE A 150 5.74 -11.63 -25.09
CA ILE A 150 6.32 -11.43 -26.42
C ILE A 150 7.74 -10.87 -26.31
N VAL A 151 8.64 -11.40 -27.15
CA VAL A 151 9.94 -10.79 -27.45
C VAL A 151 9.78 -10.05 -28.78
N PRO A 152 9.75 -8.71 -28.78
CA PRO A 152 9.41 -7.94 -29.98
C PRO A 152 10.43 -8.15 -31.08
N LYS A 153 9.97 -8.36 -32.33
CA LYS A 153 10.89 -8.43 -33.48
C LYS A 153 11.33 -7.04 -33.93
N SER A 154 12.42 -6.98 -34.70
CA SER A 154 12.92 -5.70 -35.22
C SER A 154 11.85 -5.00 -36.06
N GLY A 155 11.48 -3.78 -35.68
CA GLY A 155 10.47 -2.97 -36.36
C GLY A 155 9.02 -3.17 -35.89
N GLU A 156 8.77 -4.03 -34.90
CA GLU A 156 7.43 -4.18 -34.31
C GLU A 156 7.06 -2.96 -33.44
N VAL A 157 5.77 -2.62 -33.44
CA VAL A 157 5.21 -1.57 -32.58
C VAL A 157 4.18 -2.20 -31.67
N ILE A 158 4.54 -2.41 -30.40
CA ILE A 158 3.61 -2.97 -29.39
C ILE A 158 2.62 -1.90 -28.88
N GLY A 159 3.00 -0.61 -28.96
CA GLY A 159 2.16 0.49 -28.50
C GLY A 159 2.04 0.59 -26.98
N GLY A 160 0.99 1.28 -26.51
CA GLY A 160 0.73 1.49 -25.08
C GLY A 160 -0.26 0.50 -24.47
N ASP A 161 -1.18 0.01 -25.28
CA ASP A 161 -2.42 -0.62 -24.81
C ASP A 161 -2.19 -1.99 -24.16
N TRP A 162 -1.09 -2.67 -24.47
CA TRP A 162 -0.68 -3.93 -23.84
C TRP A 162 -0.55 -3.87 -22.31
N ARG A 163 -0.59 -2.68 -21.71
CA ARG A 163 -0.57 -2.49 -20.25
C ARG A 163 -1.97 -2.48 -19.64
N LEU A 164 -3.02 -2.40 -20.46
CA LEU A 164 -4.40 -2.25 -20.02
C LEU A 164 -5.09 -3.61 -19.84
N PRO A 165 -6.05 -3.73 -18.90
CA PRO A 165 -6.77 -4.98 -18.68
C PRO A 165 -7.54 -5.51 -19.88
N LYS A 166 -8.02 -4.62 -20.75
CA LYS A 166 -8.86 -4.96 -21.91
C LYS A 166 -8.08 -5.29 -23.18
N TYR A 167 -6.76 -5.21 -23.15
CA TYR A 167 -5.93 -5.58 -24.30
C TYR A 167 -6.07 -7.08 -24.60
N ASN A 168 -6.20 -7.43 -25.88
CA ASN A 168 -6.24 -8.81 -26.33
C ASN A 168 -4.82 -9.31 -26.60
N ASP A 169 -4.39 -10.28 -25.80
CA ASP A 169 -3.10 -10.96 -25.87
C ASP A 169 -3.20 -12.42 -26.36
N ASP A 170 -4.30 -12.83 -26.99
CA ASP A 170 -4.50 -14.20 -27.51
C ASP A 170 -3.41 -14.65 -28.51
N ASP A 171 -2.77 -13.70 -29.21
CA ASP A 171 -1.67 -13.96 -30.15
C ASP A 171 -0.28 -13.99 -29.48
N TRP A 172 -0.19 -13.76 -28.17
CA TRP A 172 1.07 -13.82 -27.41
C TRP A 172 1.40 -15.25 -27.03
N ASN A 173 2.69 -15.52 -26.79
CA ASN A 173 3.08 -16.81 -26.24
C ASN A 173 2.67 -16.87 -24.77
N VAL A 174 2.48 -18.09 -24.25
CA VAL A 174 2.19 -18.31 -22.82
C VAL A 174 3.35 -19.08 -22.19
N GLY A 175 3.74 -18.65 -21.00
CA GLY A 175 4.77 -19.31 -20.18
C GLY A 175 4.53 -19.03 -18.71
N LYS A 176 5.40 -19.56 -17.85
CA LYS A 176 5.36 -19.34 -16.40
C LYS A 176 6.61 -18.61 -15.94
N THR A 177 6.49 -17.74 -14.94
CA THR A 177 7.65 -17.06 -14.33
C THR A 177 8.58 -18.07 -13.66
N ALA A 178 9.91 -17.88 -13.62
CA ALA A 178 10.67 -16.76 -14.18
C ALA A 178 10.91 -16.88 -15.70
N PHE A 179 11.21 -15.74 -16.33
CA PHE A 179 11.66 -15.67 -17.72
C PHE A 179 13.12 -15.23 -17.78
N GLY A 180 13.99 -15.93 -18.51
CA GLY A 180 15.42 -15.65 -18.48
C GLY A 180 16.32 -16.62 -19.25
N PHE A 181 17.63 -16.35 -19.21
CA PHE A 181 18.71 -17.22 -19.69
C PHE A 181 20.04 -16.85 -19.01
N GLY A 182 21.06 -17.71 -19.07
CA GLY A 182 22.45 -17.35 -18.71
C GLY A 182 22.95 -17.68 -17.30
N TYR A 183 22.08 -18.07 -16.35
CA TYR A 183 22.50 -18.55 -15.02
C TYR A 183 22.30 -20.07 -14.87
N ALA A 184 23.18 -20.71 -14.12
CA ALA A 184 23.04 -22.13 -13.79
C ALA A 184 22.02 -22.29 -12.66
N GLY A 185 21.06 -23.21 -12.81
CA GLY A 185 20.04 -23.46 -11.78
C GLY A 185 18.91 -22.41 -11.73
N GLN A 186 18.74 -21.60 -12.76
CA GLN A 186 17.70 -20.57 -12.83
C GLN A 186 16.31 -21.14 -12.51
N PRO A 187 15.46 -20.38 -11.80
CA PRO A 187 14.04 -20.71 -11.59
C PRO A 187 13.21 -20.42 -12.85
N ILE A 188 13.72 -20.75 -14.04
CA ILE A 188 12.99 -20.56 -15.30
C ILE A 188 11.75 -21.44 -15.28
N GLY A 189 10.59 -20.79 -15.39
CA GLY A 189 9.33 -21.48 -15.46
C GLY A 189 9.14 -22.18 -16.81
N GLU A 190 8.14 -23.05 -16.88
CA GLU A 190 7.74 -23.72 -18.12
C GLU A 190 7.45 -22.68 -19.23
N GLY A 191 8.15 -22.78 -20.37
CA GLY A 191 8.02 -21.80 -21.46
C GLY A 191 8.72 -20.45 -21.22
N GLY A 192 9.46 -20.29 -20.12
CA GLY A 192 10.18 -19.08 -19.75
C GLY A 192 11.63 -18.99 -20.23
N ASP A 193 12.15 -20.00 -20.92
CA ASP A 193 13.52 -19.97 -21.44
C ASP A 193 13.64 -18.99 -22.61
N MET A 194 14.31 -17.87 -22.36
CA MET A 194 14.49 -16.79 -23.33
C MET A 194 15.78 -16.92 -24.15
N THR A 195 16.49 -18.06 -24.07
CA THR A 195 17.74 -18.28 -24.79
C THR A 195 17.56 -18.13 -26.31
N ASP A 196 16.63 -18.87 -26.91
CA ASP A 196 16.40 -18.80 -28.35
C ASP A 196 15.69 -17.52 -28.81
N PRO A 197 14.63 -17.02 -28.15
CA PRO A 197 13.90 -15.86 -28.65
C PRO A 197 14.61 -14.53 -28.43
N MET A 198 15.50 -14.41 -27.43
CA MET A 198 16.04 -13.12 -27.00
C MET A 198 17.58 -13.04 -27.11
N ARG A 199 18.31 -14.09 -26.72
CA ARG A 199 19.77 -14.01 -26.59
C ARG A 199 20.45 -13.65 -27.91
N ARG A 200 21.32 -12.63 -27.86
CA ARG A 200 22.09 -12.11 -29.02
C ARG A 200 21.22 -11.54 -30.15
N SER A 201 19.94 -11.29 -29.90
CA SER A 201 18.99 -10.81 -30.91
C SER A 201 18.20 -9.59 -30.42
N HIS A 202 17.57 -9.67 -29.25
CA HIS A 202 16.64 -8.66 -28.74
C HIS A 202 16.95 -8.30 -27.28
N GLY A 203 16.62 -7.07 -26.89
CA GLY A 203 16.96 -6.53 -25.57
C GLY A 203 15.80 -6.47 -24.59
N THR A 204 14.59 -6.89 -24.99
CA THR A 204 13.38 -6.68 -24.20
C THR A 204 12.45 -7.88 -24.20
N LEU A 205 11.80 -8.09 -23.06
CA LEU A 205 10.69 -9.02 -22.89
C LEU A 205 9.46 -8.25 -22.38
N TYR A 206 8.31 -8.48 -22.99
CA TYR A 206 7.04 -7.90 -22.55
C TYR A 206 6.18 -9.01 -21.93
N LEU A 207 5.68 -8.77 -20.73
CA LEU A 207 4.90 -9.73 -19.93
C LEU A 207 3.56 -9.11 -19.53
N ARG A 208 2.52 -9.94 -19.51
CA ARG A 208 1.21 -9.63 -18.94
C ARG A 208 0.82 -10.74 -17.97
N LEU A 209 0.68 -10.38 -16.70
CA LEU A 209 0.36 -11.27 -15.60
C LEU A 209 -1.03 -10.91 -15.05
N PRO A 210 -2.08 -11.67 -15.38
CA PRO A 210 -3.40 -11.44 -14.83
C PRO A 210 -3.46 -11.86 -13.36
N PHE A 211 -4.19 -11.09 -12.57
CA PHE A 211 -4.50 -11.43 -11.19
C PHE A 211 -5.89 -10.93 -10.78
N HIS A 212 -6.39 -11.42 -9.65
CA HIS A 212 -7.72 -11.08 -9.14
C HIS A 212 -7.60 -10.34 -7.80
N VAL A 213 -8.52 -9.42 -7.53
CA VAL A 213 -8.73 -8.80 -6.21
C VAL A 213 -10.21 -8.86 -5.89
N ASP A 214 -10.57 -9.50 -4.77
CA ASP A 214 -11.96 -9.72 -4.39
C ASP A 214 -12.64 -8.43 -3.94
N ASP A 215 -11.99 -7.65 -3.08
CA ASP A 215 -12.44 -6.33 -2.66
C ASP A 215 -11.26 -5.38 -2.49
N ILE A 216 -11.29 -4.26 -3.24
CA ILE A 216 -10.25 -3.24 -3.14
C ILE A 216 -10.31 -2.44 -1.84
N ALA A 217 -11.46 -2.45 -1.15
CA ALA A 217 -11.60 -1.77 0.14
C ALA A 217 -10.75 -2.43 1.23
N GLU A 218 -10.49 -3.74 1.12
CA GLU A 218 -9.65 -4.49 2.07
C GLU A 218 -8.15 -4.29 1.81
N VAL A 219 -7.76 -3.82 0.62
CA VAL A 219 -6.35 -3.67 0.24
C VAL A 219 -5.77 -2.40 0.87
N PHE A 220 -4.85 -2.56 1.82
CA PHE A 220 -4.15 -1.43 2.45
C PHE A 220 -2.68 -1.30 2.05
N GLU A 221 -2.07 -2.34 1.47
CA GLU A 221 -0.69 -2.27 0.96
C GLU A 221 -0.47 -3.23 -0.21
N MET A 222 0.32 -2.80 -1.20
CA MET A 222 0.80 -3.66 -2.29
C MET A 222 2.30 -3.47 -2.50
N ASN A 223 3.03 -4.58 -2.66
CA ASN A 223 4.46 -4.58 -2.95
C ASN A 223 4.75 -5.46 -4.16
N LEU A 224 5.46 -4.91 -5.14
CA LEU A 224 6.08 -5.69 -6.21
C LEU A 224 7.45 -6.16 -5.74
N ARG A 225 7.64 -7.46 -5.69
CA ARG A 225 8.92 -8.10 -5.38
C ARG A 225 9.55 -8.56 -6.67
N MET A 226 10.79 -8.16 -6.92
CA MET A 226 11.50 -8.49 -8.16
C MET A 226 12.86 -9.12 -7.91
N LYS A 227 13.16 -10.15 -8.69
CA LYS A 227 14.52 -10.53 -9.11
C LYS A 227 14.62 -10.20 -10.60
N TYR A 228 15.62 -9.42 -10.99
CA TYR A 228 15.77 -8.97 -12.37
C TYR A 228 17.25 -8.77 -12.75
N ASP A 229 17.53 -8.96 -14.03
CA ASP A 229 18.76 -8.58 -14.73
C ASP A 229 18.33 -8.17 -16.15
N ASP A 230 18.53 -6.94 -16.61
CA ASP A 230 19.27 -5.81 -15.98
C ASP A 230 18.33 -4.73 -15.44
N GLY A 231 17.13 -4.64 -15.99
CA GLY A 231 16.17 -3.58 -15.68
C GLY A 231 14.74 -3.95 -16.03
N PHE A 232 13.80 -3.19 -15.49
CA PHE A 232 12.39 -3.39 -15.76
C PHE A 232 11.57 -2.11 -15.58
N ALA A 233 10.39 -2.11 -16.19
CA ALA A 233 9.30 -1.20 -15.87
C ALA A 233 8.00 -1.96 -15.72
N ALA A 234 7.32 -1.78 -14.58
CA ALA A 234 6.09 -2.46 -14.21
C ALA A 234 4.91 -1.50 -14.18
N TYR A 235 3.78 -1.98 -14.70
CA TYR A 235 2.55 -1.23 -14.86
C TYR A 235 1.38 -1.98 -14.21
N LEU A 236 0.61 -1.29 -13.38
CA LEU A 236 -0.67 -1.78 -12.87
C LEU A 236 -1.79 -1.14 -13.70
N ASN A 237 -2.54 -1.96 -14.45
CA ASN A 237 -3.67 -1.52 -15.25
C ASN A 237 -3.38 -0.27 -16.11
N GLY A 238 -2.20 -0.20 -16.72
CA GLY A 238 -1.77 0.91 -17.57
C GLY A 238 -0.87 1.96 -16.88
N LYS A 239 -0.91 2.07 -15.56
CA LYS A 239 -0.11 3.04 -14.81
C LYS A 239 1.26 2.48 -14.45
N LEU A 240 2.33 3.21 -14.75
CA LEU A 240 3.67 2.88 -14.25
C LEU A 240 3.69 2.95 -12.72
N VAL A 241 4.04 1.84 -12.07
CA VAL A 241 4.03 1.70 -10.59
C VAL A 241 5.40 1.41 -9.99
N ALA A 242 6.31 0.82 -10.77
CA ALA A 242 7.69 0.57 -10.36
C ALA A 242 8.59 0.48 -11.59
N GLN A 243 9.86 0.88 -11.44
CA GLN A 243 10.87 0.69 -12.48
C GLN A 243 12.26 0.72 -11.85
N GLN A 244 13.19 0.03 -12.47
CA GLN A 244 14.61 0.11 -12.14
C GLN A 244 15.42 -0.07 -13.42
N ASN A 245 16.43 0.76 -13.61
CA ASN A 245 17.27 0.78 -14.82
C ASN A 245 16.47 0.92 -16.13
N ALA A 246 15.28 1.54 -16.11
CA ALA A 246 14.47 1.79 -17.30
C ALA A 246 14.73 3.20 -17.88
N PRO A 247 14.75 3.37 -19.22
CA PRO A 247 14.84 4.70 -19.82
C PRO A 247 13.54 5.49 -19.62
N THR A 248 13.64 6.82 -19.69
CA THR A 248 12.49 7.73 -19.50
C THR A 248 11.36 7.48 -20.51
N THR A 249 11.69 7.01 -21.72
CA THR A 249 10.71 6.62 -22.74
C THR A 249 10.98 5.19 -23.17
N ILE A 250 10.03 4.30 -22.86
CA ILE A 250 10.12 2.89 -23.21
C ILE A 250 9.55 2.69 -24.60
N LYS A 251 10.39 2.12 -25.46
CA LYS A 251 10.11 1.64 -26.81
C LYS A 251 10.24 0.12 -26.84
N PHE A 252 9.72 -0.49 -27.91
CA PHE A 252 9.76 -1.93 -28.11
C PHE A 252 11.17 -2.52 -27.97
N ASP A 253 12.23 -1.78 -28.31
CA ASP A 253 13.63 -2.22 -28.30
C ASP A 253 14.51 -1.50 -27.27
N SER A 254 13.90 -0.90 -26.24
CA SER A 254 14.64 -0.18 -25.21
C SER A 254 15.63 -1.08 -24.46
N LEU A 255 16.81 -0.55 -24.18
CA LEU A 255 17.81 -1.22 -23.34
C LEU A 255 17.77 -0.64 -21.93
N ALA A 256 18.21 -1.45 -20.97
CA ALA A 256 18.38 -0.99 -19.60
C ALA A 256 19.45 0.11 -19.54
N THR A 257 19.25 1.10 -18.67
CA THR A 257 20.17 2.25 -18.51
C THR A 257 21.29 1.97 -17.49
N GLY A 258 21.24 0.83 -16.82
CA GLY A 258 22.18 0.36 -15.81
C GLY A 258 22.26 -1.16 -15.86
N SER A 259 23.16 -1.75 -15.09
CA SER A 259 23.30 -3.20 -14.96
C SER A 259 22.80 -3.66 -13.59
N GLU A 260 22.28 -4.87 -13.53
CA GLU A 260 21.91 -5.56 -12.28
C GLU A 260 22.19 -7.05 -12.48
N GLU A 261 22.90 -7.67 -11.54
CA GLU A 261 23.24 -9.10 -11.63
C GLU A 261 22.37 -9.90 -10.67
N PHE A 262 21.96 -11.09 -11.09
CA PHE A 262 21.20 -12.01 -10.24
C PHE A 262 22.09 -13.09 -9.62
N ASN A 263 21.98 -13.28 -8.30
CA ASN A 263 22.43 -14.50 -7.62
C ASN A 263 21.23 -15.23 -7.01
N ASP A 264 21.28 -16.57 -6.99
CA ASP A 264 20.15 -17.38 -6.54
C ASP A 264 19.77 -17.12 -5.06
N ASP A 265 20.78 -16.93 -4.23
CA ASP A 265 20.65 -16.62 -2.80
C ASP A 265 20.21 -15.17 -2.52
N ASP A 266 20.17 -14.29 -3.53
CA ASP A 266 19.76 -12.90 -3.32
C ASP A 266 18.27 -12.84 -2.92
N PRO A 267 17.90 -12.05 -1.91
CA PRO A 267 16.50 -11.81 -1.60
C PRO A 267 15.84 -11.02 -2.74
N PHE A 268 14.53 -11.21 -2.93
CA PHE A 268 13.77 -10.32 -3.81
C PHE A 268 13.89 -8.87 -3.34
N LYS A 269 14.12 -7.96 -4.28
CA LYS A 269 14.03 -6.51 -4.04
C LYS A 269 12.55 -6.11 -4.01
N SER A 270 12.15 -5.34 -3.00
CA SER A 270 10.75 -4.93 -2.81
C SER A 270 10.52 -3.49 -3.25
N PHE A 271 9.44 -3.26 -4.00
CA PHE A 271 9.01 -1.96 -4.51
C PHE A 271 7.56 -1.74 -4.08
N ARG A 272 7.33 -0.74 -3.22
CA ARG A 272 5.98 -0.36 -2.81
C ARG A 272 5.20 0.20 -4.01
N ILE A 273 3.99 -0.31 -4.25
CA ILE A 273 3.13 0.12 -5.35
C ILE A 273 2.10 1.13 -4.84
N ALA A 274 2.00 2.27 -5.53
CA ALA A 274 0.84 3.16 -5.41
C ALA A 274 -0.31 2.62 -6.28
N PHE A 275 -1.25 1.90 -5.67
CA PHE A 275 -2.35 1.21 -6.37
C PHE A 275 -3.65 2.02 -6.46
N SER A 276 -3.80 3.05 -5.62
CA SER A 276 -5.01 3.90 -5.57
C SER A 276 -5.33 4.51 -6.94
N GLY A 277 -6.61 4.45 -7.32
CA GLY A 277 -7.11 4.93 -8.62
C GLY A 277 -6.74 4.06 -9.83
N HIS A 278 -6.03 2.95 -9.63
CA HIS A 278 -5.57 2.06 -10.71
C HIS A 278 -5.98 0.61 -10.50
N LEU A 279 -6.02 0.13 -9.26
CA LEU A 279 -6.55 -1.18 -8.91
C LEU A 279 -8.09 -1.19 -8.99
N VAL A 280 -8.65 -2.31 -9.43
CA VAL A 280 -10.11 -2.51 -9.48
C VAL A 280 -10.49 -3.84 -8.83
N THR A 281 -11.71 -3.92 -8.29
CA THR A 281 -12.29 -5.22 -7.92
C THR A 281 -12.44 -6.09 -9.17
N GLY A 282 -12.04 -7.35 -9.06
CA GLY A 282 -12.03 -8.31 -10.15
C GLY A 282 -10.68 -8.44 -10.85
N LYS A 283 -10.70 -8.60 -12.18
CA LYS A 283 -9.50 -8.86 -12.99
C LYS A 283 -8.63 -7.61 -13.14
N ASN A 284 -7.37 -7.74 -12.76
CA ASN A 284 -6.30 -6.76 -12.93
C ASN A 284 -5.18 -7.35 -13.79
N ILE A 285 -4.33 -6.48 -14.34
CA ILE A 285 -3.11 -6.85 -15.07
C ILE A 285 -1.91 -6.16 -14.43
N LEU A 286 -0.91 -6.95 -14.05
CA LEU A 286 0.45 -6.48 -13.90
C LEU A 286 1.19 -6.70 -15.23
N ALA A 287 1.60 -5.62 -15.87
CA ALA A 287 2.33 -5.63 -17.12
C ALA A 287 3.80 -5.25 -16.87
N ILE A 288 4.76 -6.00 -17.41
CA ILE A 288 6.19 -5.75 -17.18
C ILE A 288 6.92 -5.71 -18.52
N CYS A 289 7.73 -4.67 -18.71
CA CYS A 289 8.75 -4.65 -19.75
C CYS A 289 10.10 -4.90 -19.06
N GLY A 290 10.66 -6.09 -19.27
CA GLY A 290 12.02 -6.42 -18.87
C GLY A 290 13.02 -6.00 -19.94
N MET A 291 14.18 -5.54 -19.52
CA MET A 291 15.20 -4.96 -20.38
C MET A 291 16.58 -5.50 -20.00
N ASN A 292 17.35 -5.89 -21.01
CA ASN A 292 18.77 -6.16 -20.92
C ASN A 292 19.53 -4.86 -21.25
N GLN A 293 20.72 -4.66 -20.69
CA GLN A 293 21.59 -3.53 -20.99
C GLN A 293 22.17 -3.61 -22.41
N SER A 294 22.24 -4.81 -23.01
CA SER A 294 22.67 -4.97 -24.40
C SER A 294 21.95 -6.07 -25.16
N HIS A 295 21.84 -5.92 -26.49
CA HIS A 295 21.35 -6.98 -27.38
C HIS A 295 22.24 -8.24 -27.40
N LYS A 296 23.44 -8.20 -26.80
CA LYS A 296 24.41 -9.30 -26.78
C LYS A 296 24.63 -9.85 -25.36
N GLY A 297 23.74 -9.53 -24.42
CA GLY A 297 23.80 -9.98 -23.04
C GLY A 297 24.06 -11.48 -22.92
N SER A 298 24.88 -11.85 -21.94
CA SER A 298 25.17 -13.24 -21.60
C SER A 298 24.01 -13.91 -20.88
N ASP A 299 23.21 -13.10 -20.21
CA ASP A 299 22.22 -13.34 -19.16
C ASP A 299 21.03 -12.39 -19.30
N PHE A 300 19.91 -12.80 -18.69
CA PHE A 300 18.69 -12.01 -18.53
C PHE A 300 17.81 -12.70 -17.51
N LEU A 301 17.11 -11.93 -16.67
CA LEU A 301 16.10 -12.48 -15.76
C LEU A 301 14.99 -11.48 -15.49
N ILE A 302 13.75 -11.96 -15.49
CA ILE A 302 12.58 -11.27 -14.93
C ILE A 302 11.77 -12.27 -14.13
N LEU A 303 11.74 -12.07 -12.82
CA LEU A 303 10.95 -12.85 -11.87
C LEU A 303 10.19 -11.90 -10.93
N PRO A 304 8.90 -11.64 -11.19
CA PRO A 304 8.03 -10.87 -10.33
C PRO A 304 7.28 -11.75 -9.33
N GLU A 305 7.05 -11.21 -8.13
CA GLU A 305 5.99 -11.62 -7.21
C GLU A 305 5.20 -10.38 -6.79
N LEU A 306 3.90 -10.51 -6.59
CA LEU A 306 3.04 -9.42 -6.13
C LEU A 306 2.47 -9.80 -4.78
N GLU A 307 2.81 -9.03 -3.74
CA GLU A 307 2.23 -9.17 -2.41
C GLU A 307 1.16 -8.12 -2.20
N VAL A 308 0.01 -8.55 -1.69
CA VAL A 308 -1.14 -7.71 -1.35
C VAL A 308 -1.47 -7.95 0.11
N ARG A 309 -1.48 -6.89 0.91
CA ARG A 309 -1.90 -6.97 2.31
C ARG A 309 -3.34 -6.50 2.43
N LEU A 310 -4.13 -7.36 3.06
CA LEU A 310 -5.57 -7.19 3.23
C LEU A 310 -5.91 -7.04 4.70
N GLN A 311 -6.90 -6.20 4.98
CA GLN A 311 -7.57 -6.13 6.27
C GLN A 311 -9.03 -6.52 6.03
N GLU A 312 -9.45 -7.64 6.61
CA GLU A 312 -10.83 -8.11 6.55
C GLU A 312 -11.79 -7.02 7.08
N LEU A 313 -12.80 -6.67 6.29
CA LEU A 313 -13.77 -5.65 6.67
C LEU A 313 -15.14 -6.24 7.08
N SER A 314 -15.32 -7.56 7.01
CA SER A 314 -16.56 -8.22 7.44
C SER A 314 -16.74 -8.23 8.97
N GLU A 315 -17.98 -7.91 9.40
CA GLU A 315 -18.43 -7.92 10.80
C GLU A 315 -18.76 -9.34 11.34
N ASP A 316 -18.20 -10.41 10.77
CA ASP A 316 -18.50 -11.77 11.23
C ASP A 316 -17.77 -12.07 12.55
N LEU A 317 -18.32 -11.54 13.65
CA LEU A 317 -18.06 -11.91 15.05
C LEU A 317 -19.22 -12.72 15.65
#